data_AF-M6RDG3-F1
#
_entry.id   AF-M6RDG3-F1
#
_cell.length_a   1.000
_cell.length_b   1.000
_cell.length_c   1.000
_cell.angle_alpha   90.00
_cell.angle_beta   90.00
_cell.angle_gamma   90.00
#
_symmetry.space_group_name_H-M   'P 1'
#
loop_
_entity.id
_entity.type
_entity.pdbx_description
1 polymer ?
#
loop_
_entity_poly.entity_id
_entity_poly.type
_entity_poly.pdbx_seq_one_letter_code
_entity_poly.pdbx_strand_id
1 'polypeptide(L)' 'MKDGEVKTACQQSCAADAISFGNTNDKDAEVSKLSSDPRSFRVLEYLNVGPQVAYLTRVRNSI' A
#
# COMPACT_ATOMS: atom_id res chain seq x y z
N MET A 1 15.00 3.96 -8.07
CA MET A 1 13.74 4.49 -8.62
C MET A 1 13.20 5.45 -7.59
N LYS A 2 12.91 6.68 -8.00
CA LYS A 2 12.38 7.70 -7.08
C LYS A 2 10.88 7.48 -6.89
N ASP A 3 10.37 7.84 -5.72
CA ASP A 3 8.94 7.75 -5.45
C ASP A 3 8.14 8.63 -6.42
N GLY A 4 7.07 8.09 -7.00
CA GLY A 4 6.25 8.78 -8.01
C GLY A 4 6.84 8.87 -9.43
N GLU A 5 8.05 8.34 -9.68
CA GLU A 5 8.64 8.24 -11.03
C GLU A 5 7.80 7.34 -11.96
N VAL A 6 7.21 6.29 -11.38
CA VAL A 6 6.27 5.39 -12.06
C VAL A 6 4.93 5.47 -11.33
N LYS A 7 3.87 5.79 -12.08
CA LYS A 7 2.49 5.76 -11.58
C LYS A 7 1.68 4.77 -12.39
N THR A 8 1.01 3.85 -11.71
CA THR A 8 0.16 2.84 -12.36
C THR A 8 -1.17 3.44 -12.79
N ALA A 9 -1.83 2.86 -13.79
CA ALA A 9 -3.14 3.33 -14.24
C ALA A 9 -4.18 3.31 -13.10
N CYS A 10 -4.16 2.28 -12.26
CA CYS A 10 -5.08 2.16 -11.11
C CYS A 10 -4.82 3.25 -10.06
N GLN A 11 -3.55 3.60 -9.81
CA GLN A 11 -3.18 4.71 -8.93
C GLN A 11 -3.61 6.07 -9.53
N GLN A 12 -3.37 6.30 -10.82
CA GLN A 12 -3.69 7.56 -11.49
C GLN A 12 -5.20 7.81 -11.64
N SER A 13 -5.99 6.74 -11.81
CA SER A 13 -7.44 6.83 -12.00
C SER A 13 -8.21 6.92 -10.69
N CYS A 14 -7.60 6.57 -9.55
CA CYS A 14 -8.25 6.63 -8.26
C CYS A 14 -8.27 8.05 -7.72
N ALA A 15 -9.43 8.73 -7.79
CA ALA A 15 -9.60 10.08 -7.26
C ALA A 15 -9.45 10.20 -5.73
N ALA A 16 -9.45 9.07 -5.01
CA ALA A 16 -9.32 9.03 -3.56
C ALA A 16 -7.89 8.74 -3.08
N ASP A 17 -6.92 8.64 -4.01
CA ASP A 17 -5.51 8.31 -3.71
C ASP A 17 -5.36 7.04 -2.85
N ALA A 18 -6.25 6.06 -3.05
CA ALA A 18 -6.30 4.86 -2.21
C ALA A 18 -5.20 3.83 -2.52
N ILE A 19 -4.51 3.96 -3.66
CA ILE A 19 -3.49 3.02 -4.13
C ILE A 19 -2.17 3.78 -4.27
N SER A 20 -1.17 3.41 -3.48
CA SER A 20 0.21 3.90 -3.63
C SER A 20 1.09 2.80 -4.20
N PHE A 21 1.91 3.13 -5.20
CA PHE A 21 2.83 2.21 -5.86
C PHE A 21 4.24 2.83 -5.87
N GLY A 22 5.25 2.02 -5.57
CA GLY A 22 6.62 2.49 -5.40
C GLY A 22 7.58 1.36 -5.04
N ASN A 23 8.83 1.73 -4.73
CA ASN A 23 9.88 0.80 -4.36
C ASN A 23 9.87 0.52 -2.85
N THR A 24 9.54 -0.71 -2.45
CA THR A 24 9.52 -1.13 -1.03
C THR A 24 10.89 -1.19 -0.37
N ASN A 25 11.97 -1.23 -1.15
CA ASN A 25 13.34 -1.19 -0.60
C ASN A 25 13.78 0.24 -0.26
N ASP A 26 13.09 1.26 -0.78
CA ASP A 26 13.33 2.65 -0.44
C ASP A 26 12.54 3.01 0.82
N LYS A 27 13.25 3.31 1.92
CA LYS A 27 12.62 3.60 3.22
C LYS A 27 11.85 4.91 3.22
N ASP A 28 12.19 5.83 2.33
CA ASP A 28 11.55 7.14 2.26
C ASP A 28 10.29 7.15 1.41
N ALA A 29 10.09 6.11 0.57
CA ALA A 29 8.93 5.95 -0.28
C ALA A 29 7.63 5.79 0.53
N GLU A 30 6.53 6.30 -0.02
CA GLU A 30 5.21 6.24 0.61
C GLU A 30 4.77 4.78 0.87
N VAL A 31 4.99 3.88 -0.09
CA VAL A 31 4.62 2.45 0.05
C VAL A 31 5.32 1.77 1.23
N SER A 32 6.58 2.09 1.50
CA SER A 32 7.33 1.51 2.61
C SER A 32 6.78 1.95 3.97
N LYS A 33 6.33 3.20 4.05
CA LYS A 33 5.66 3.74 5.24
C LYS A 33 4.29 3.10 5.45
N LEU A 34 3.47 3.03 4.40
CA LEU A 34 2.14 2.41 4.45
C LEU A 34 2.20 0.91 4.75
N SER A 35 3.17 0.18 4.18
CA SER A 35 3.35 -1.24 4.45
C SER A 35 3.77 -1.52 5.90
N SER A 36 4.36 -0.54 6.58
CA SER A 36 4.78 -0.63 7.98
C SER A 36 3.75 -0.05 8.96
N ASP A 37 2.63 0.50 8.46
CA ASP A 37 1.53 1.01 9.28
C ASP A 37 0.92 -0.15 10.10
N PRO A 38 0.59 0.02 11.39
CA PRO A 38 -0.05 -1.01 12.21
C PRO A 38 -1.37 -1.56 11.64
N ARG A 39 -2.02 -0.82 10.73
CA ARG A 39 -3.26 -1.23 10.06
C ARG A 39 -3.01 -2.06 8.80
N SER A 40 -1.76 -2.22 8.39
CA SER A 40 -1.34 -2.98 7.22
C SER A 40 -1.54 -4.49 7.46
N PHE A 41 -2.13 -5.17 6.49
CA PHE A 41 -2.24 -6.62 6.46
C PHE A 41 -2.13 -7.15 5.03
N ARG A 42 -1.69 -8.39 4.86
CA ARG A 42 -1.72 -9.08 3.57
C ARG A 42 -2.89 -10.06 3.54
N VAL A 43 -3.44 -10.24 2.34
CA VAL A 43 -4.58 -11.15 2.14
C VAL A 43 -4.10 -12.60 2.20
N LEU A 44 -4.81 -13.43 2.98
CA LEU A 44 -4.53 -14.86 3.15
C LEU A 44 -3.10 -15.17 3.65
N GLU A 45 -2.60 -14.42 4.65
CA GLU A 45 -1.24 -14.60 5.19
C GLU A 45 -0.91 -16.03 5.63
N TYR A 46 -1.90 -16.78 6.12
CA TYR A 46 -1.70 -18.18 6.55
C TYR A 46 -1.22 -19.11 5.43
N LEU A 47 -1.44 -18.77 4.16
CA LEU A 47 -0.94 -19.54 3.01
C LEU A 47 0.54 -19.27 2.71
N ASN A 48 1.15 -18.25 3.34
CA ASN A 48 2.55 -17.86 3.16
C ASN A 48 3.00 -17.68 1.69
N VAL A 49 2.12 -17.14 0.84
CA VAL A 49 2.39 -16.95 -0.60
C VAL A 49 3.23 -15.69 -0.91
N GLY A 50 3.62 -14.93 0.12
CA GLY A 50 4.38 -13.68 -0.01
C GLY A 50 3.73 -12.63 -0.95
N PRO A 51 2.46 -12.23 -0.76
CA PRO A 51 1.82 -11.23 -1.61
C PRO A 51 2.61 -9.91 -1.60
N GLN A 52 2.78 -9.26 -2.75
CA GLN A 52 3.44 -7.94 -2.82
C GLN A 52 2.51 -6.79 -2.43
N VAL A 53 1.19 -7.00 -2.52
CA VAL A 53 0.18 -6.00 -2.16
C VAL A 53 -0.17 -6.12 -0.68
N ALA A 54 -0.10 -5.00 0.03
CA ALA A 54 -0.60 -4.84 1.40
C ALA A 54 -1.84 -3.94 1.39
N TYR A 55 -2.80 -4.24 2.26
CA TYR A 55 -4.04 -3.48 2.42
C TYR A 55 -4.06 -2.82 3.78
N LEU A 56 -4.72 -1.66 3.86
CA LEU A 56 -4.94 -0.97 5.13
C LEU A 56 -6.33 -1.28 5.66
N THR A 57 -6.40 -1.55 6.96
CA THR A 57 -7.66 -1.79 7.66
C THR A 57 -8.55 -0.55 7.59
N ARG A 58 -9.79 -0.75 7.14
CA ARG A 58 -10.80 0.31 7.08
C ARG A 58 -11.27 0.68 8.48
N VAL A 59 -10.85 1.84 8.97
CA VAL A 59 -11.36 2.42 10.22
C VAL A 59 -12.72 3.06 9.95
N ARG A 60 -13.74 2.71 10.75
CA ARG A 60 -15.06 3.34 10.72
C ARG A 60 -15.27 4.06 12.04
N ASN A 61 -15.59 5.36 11.98
CA ASN A 61 -15.99 6.09 13.18
C ASN A 61 -17.47 5.78 13.46
N SER A 62 -17.74 4.93 14.44
CA SER A 62 -19.09 4.72 14.95
C SER A 62 -19.41 5.85 15.93
N ILE A 63 -20.11 6.86 15.43
CA ILE A 63 -20.92 7.75 16.28
C ILE A 63 -22.17 6.99 16.70
#